data_AF-A0A4P5RPD0-F1
#
_entry.id   AF-A0A4P5RPD0-F1
#
_cell.length_a   1.000
_cell.length_b   1.000
_cell.length_c   1.000
_cell.angle_alpha   90.00
_cell.angle_beta   90.00
_cell.angle_gamma   90.00
#
_symmetry.space_group_name_H-M   'P 1'
#
loop_
_entity.id
_entity.type
_entity.pdbx_description
1 polymer ?
#
loop_
_entity_poly.entity_id
_entity_poly.type
_entity_poly.pdbx_seq_one_letter_code
_entity_poly.pdbx_strand_id
1 'polypeptide(L)'
;MGSGLIYLIIVGMWISYFLPRWVSNHEEVSGKSVERFKNSMAAVAQSSGVPTEVELAMENEHQLLMRRISFTSLSTLLLISGILAVFKLLSPIAILLPISGLILFVVHVRHQISALTHAARTQRIISNNSDSPSSTNYAELINNSKITVERRIQDTSKYEISDEWIPLADRVEKISQELSGITLLPKGSSQTRETWEPQNVPLPTYVSAPKAITPKRIIDLTIPGAWSEEQEKLRAALDAVAPTRDQIFDQELADQAAEALRANRAANE
;
A
#
# COMPACT_ATOMS: atom_id res chain seq x y z
N MET A 1 44.19 6.11 41.84
CA MET A 1 44.10 5.72 40.41
C MET A 1 42.65 5.48 39.96
N GLY A 2 41.67 6.25 40.45
CA GLY A 2 40.23 6.01 40.16
C GLY A 2 39.55 7.05 39.26
N SER A 3 40.17 8.22 39.04
CA SER A 3 39.57 9.30 38.25
C SER A 3 39.53 9.00 36.75
N GLY A 4 40.52 8.29 36.21
CA GLY A 4 40.56 7.93 34.78
C GLY A 4 39.43 7.00 34.34
N LEU A 5 38.98 6.11 35.24
CA LEU A 5 37.88 5.18 34.96
C LEU A 5 36.53 5.90 34.82
N ILE A 6 36.33 6.98 35.59
CA ILE A 6 35.13 7.81 35.51
C ILE A 6 35.09 8.56 34.16
N TYR A 7 36.22 9.11 33.70
CA TYR A 7 36.28 9.74 32.38
C TYR A 7 36.04 8.75 31.23
N LEU A 8 36.54 7.51 31.33
CA LEU A 8 36.25 6.47 30.33
C LEU A 8 34.76 6.12 30.27
N ILE A 9 34.08 6.05 31.42
CA ILE A 9 32.62 5.80 31.47
C ILE A 9 31.85 6.96 30.84
N ILE A 10 32.21 8.21 31.15
CA ILE A 10 31.55 9.40 30.60
C ILE A 10 31.76 9.49 29.08
N VAL A 11 32.98 9.24 28.60
CA VAL A 11 33.28 9.20 27.17
C VAL A 11 32.53 8.06 26.49
N GLY A 12 32.45 6.88 27.10
CA GLY A 12 31.65 5.76 26.60
C GLY A 12 30.16 6.10 26.48
N MET A 13 29.60 6.79 27.48
CA MET A 13 28.21 7.25 27.45
C MET A 13 27.98 8.29 26.34
N TRP A 14 28.91 9.23 26.17
CA TRP A 14 28.86 10.22 25.08
C TRP A 14 28.95 9.56 23.71
N ILE A 15 29.87 8.63 23.51
CA ILE A 15 30.00 7.87 22.25
C ILE A 15 28.72 7.09 21.98
N SER A 16 28.16 6.41 22.99
CA SER A 16 26.91 5.65 22.81
C SER A 16 25.73 6.52 22.39
N TYR A 17 25.67 7.78 22.83
CA TYR A 17 24.57 8.69 22.50
C TYR A 17 24.82 9.43 21.17
N PHE A 18 26.03 9.95 20.97
CA PHE A 18 26.33 10.80 19.82
C PHE A 18 26.74 10.03 18.57
N LEU A 19 27.37 8.85 18.69
CA LEU A 19 27.83 8.08 17.52
C LEU A 19 26.66 7.64 16.62
N PRO A 20 25.56 7.07 17.14
CA PRO A 20 24.44 6.66 16.29
C PRO A 20 23.77 7.86 15.61
N ARG A 21 23.62 8.97 16.35
CA ARG A 21 22.97 10.19 15.86
C ARG A 21 23.82 10.92 14.81
N TRP A 22 25.14 10.90 14.97
CA TRP A 22 26.08 11.51 14.01
C TRP A 22 26.14 10.74 12.69
N VAL A 23 26.21 9.40 12.76
CA VAL A 23 26.19 8.52 11.58
C VAL A 23 24.86 8.67 10.82
N SER A 24 23.72 8.64 11.51
CA SER A 24 22.41 8.80 10.89
C SER A 24 22.28 10.12 10.11
N ASN A 25 22.75 11.24 10.67
CA ASN A 25 22.67 12.55 10.02
C ASN A 25 23.58 12.67 8.78
N HIS A 26 24.76 12.01 8.79
CA HIS A 26 25.68 12.07 7.65
C HIS A 26 25.21 11.19 6.48
N GLU A 27 24.47 10.12 6.76
CA GLU A 27 23.88 9.28 5.71
C GLU A 27 22.70 9.95 4.99
N GLU A 28 21.95 10.82 5.66
CA GLU A 28 20.79 11.52 5.06
C GLU A 28 21.20 12.60 4.06
N VAL A 29 22.30 13.30 4.31
CA VAL A 29 22.78 14.42 3.47
C VAL A 29 23.59 13.92 2.26
N SER A 30 24.18 12.73 2.32
CA SER A 30 25.20 12.31 1.35
C SER A 30 24.71 11.42 0.19
N GLY A 31 23.51 10.86 0.21
CA GLY A 31 23.11 9.91 -0.85
C GLY A 31 21.65 9.50 -0.93
N LYS A 32 20.95 9.44 0.22
CA LYS A 32 19.54 8.99 0.27
C LYS A 32 18.59 9.88 -0.55
N SER A 33 18.87 11.17 -0.72
CA SER A 33 18.05 12.09 -1.54
C SER A 33 18.16 11.80 -3.05
N VAL A 34 19.36 11.48 -3.53
CA VAL A 34 19.62 11.15 -4.95
C VAL A 34 19.00 9.79 -5.29
N GLU A 35 19.12 8.81 -4.40
CA GLU A 35 18.48 7.50 -4.55
C GLU A 35 16.96 7.61 -4.58
N ARG A 36 16.36 8.45 -3.71
CA ARG A 36 14.91 8.72 -3.73
C ARG A 36 14.45 9.38 -5.02
N PHE A 37 15.21 10.36 -5.54
CA PHE A 37 14.91 11.00 -6.80
C PHE A 37 14.99 10.00 -7.97
N LYS A 38 16.05 9.19 -8.04
CA LYS A 38 16.21 8.12 -9.03
C LYS A 38 15.05 7.12 -8.95
N ASN A 39 14.68 6.67 -7.75
CA ASN A 39 13.56 5.75 -7.55
C ASN A 39 12.22 6.38 -7.97
N SER A 40 12.00 7.67 -7.69
CA SER A 40 10.79 8.39 -8.11
C SER A 40 10.73 8.58 -9.63
N MET A 41 11.86 8.89 -10.27
CA MET A 41 11.95 8.96 -11.74
C MET A 41 11.78 7.59 -12.38
N ALA A 42 12.36 6.55 -11.80
CA ALA A 42 12.22 5.17 -12.24
C ALA A 42 10.77 4.66 -12.10
N ALA A 43 10.00 5.17 -11.13
CA ALA A 43 8.58 4.88 -11.01
C ALA A 43 7.72 5.61 -12.06
N VAL A 44 8.18 6.77 -12.56
CA VAL A 44 7.49 7.57 -13.59
C VAL A 44 7.83 7.09 -15.01
N ALA A 45 9.09 6.71 -15.24
CA ALA A 45 9.46 5.92 -16.40
C ALA A 45 8.71 4.59 -16.30
N GLN A 46 7.98 4.18 -17.32
CA GLN A 46 7.08 3.01 -17.32
C GLN A 46 7.73 1.65 -16.97
N SER A 47 9.02 1.62 -16.62
CA SER A 47 9.71 0.51 -15.95
C SER A 47 9.38 0.51 -14.46
N SER A 48 8.25 -0.06 -14.10
CA SER A 48 7.77 -0.33 -12.74
C SER A 48 8.87 -0.66 -11.72
N GLY A 49 9.55 0.33 -11.10
CA GLY A 49 10.42 0.23 -9.91
C GLY A 49 11.45 -0.92 -9.85
N VAL A 50 11.68 -1.65 -10.95
CA VAL A 50 12.44 -2.89 -11.00
C VAL A 50 13.78 -2.52 -11.61
N PRO A 51 14.89 -2.67 -10.86
CA PRO A 51 16.20 -2.30 -11.35
C PRO A 51 16.53 -3.12 -12.60
N THR A 52 17.14 -2.48 -13.59
CA THR A 52 17.50 -3.11 -14.86
C THR A 52 18.59 -4.17 -14.65
N GLU A 53 18.74 -5.13 -15.56
CA GLU A 53 19.75 -6.21 -15.44
C GLU A 53 21.16 -5.63 -15.33
N VAL A 54 21.42 -4.52 -16.02
CA VAL A 54 22.68 -3.79 -15.98
C VAL A 54 22.91 -3.12 -14.62
N GLU A 55 21.86 -2.51 -14.04
CA GLU A 55 21.95 -1.84 -12.74
C GLU A 55 22.21 -2.82 -11.60
N LEU A 56 21.50 -3.96 -11.59
CA LEU A 56 21.76 -5.03 -10.63
C LEU A 56 23.16 -5.65 -10.82
N ALA A 57 23.65 -5.80 -12.05
CA ALA A 57 25.01 -6.26 -12.29
C ALA A 57 26.06 -5.30 -11.71
N MET A 58 25.90 -4.00 -11.94
CA MET A 58 26.81 -2.97 -11.42
C MET A 58 26.80 -2.90 -9.88
N GLU A 59 25.62 -3.01 -9.27
CA GLU A 59 25.50 -3.05 -7.81
C GLU A 59 26.11 -4.32 -7.21
N ASN A 60 25.91 -5.46 -7.87
CA ASN A 60 26.56 -6.72 -7.49
C ASN A 60 28.09 -6.62 -7.57
N GLU A 61 28.65 -6.01 -8.62
CA GLU A 61 30.09 -5.81 -8.75
C GLU A 61 30.66 -4.97 -7.61
N HIS A 62 30.01 -3.85 -7.28
CA HIS A 62 30.43 -3.01 -6.16
C HIS A 62 30.37 -3.77 -4.82
N GLN A 63 29.31 -4.53 -4.58
CA GLN A 63 29.18 -5.35 -3.38
C GLN A 63 30.23 -6.47 -3.32
N LEU A 64 30.57 -7.10 -4.44
CA LEU A 64 31.63 -8.12 -4.51
C LEU A 64 33.00 -7.54 -4.17
N LEU A 65 33.30 -6.32 -4.65
CA LEU A 65 34.54 -5.62 -4.30
C LEU A 65 34.61 -5.33 -2.79
N MET A 66 33.53 -4.81 -2.20
CA MET A 66 33.48 -4.52 -0.76
C MET A 66 33.59 -5.78 0.10
N ARG A 67 32.95 -6.88 -0.31
CA ARG A 67 33.10 -8.20 0.34
C ARG A 67 34.53 -8.72 0.26
N ARG A 68 35.19 -8.54 -0.89
CA ARG A 68 36.58 -8.97 -1.07
C ARG A 68 37.52 -8.17 -0.18
N ILE A 69 37.37 -6.84 -0.10
CA ILE A 69 38.23 -5.97 0.74
C ILE A 69 38.04 -6.27 2.23
N SER A 70 36.79 -6.42 2.68
CA SER A 70 36.49 -6.78 4.08
C SER A 70 37.01 -8.18 4.43
N PHE A 71 36.84 -9.15 3.54
CA PHE A 71 37.38 -10.50 3.74
C PHE A 71 38.92 -10.53 3.76
N THR A 72 39.58 -9.86 2.81
CA THR A 72 41.05 -9.86 2.76
C THR A 72 41.65 -9.15 3.96
N SER A 73 41.10 -8.01 4.37
CA SER A 73 41.57 -7.29 5.56
C SER A 73 41.36 -8.09 6.85
N LEU A 74 40.24 -8.79 7.00
CA LEU A 74 39.98 -9.64 8.16
C LEU A 74 40.84 -10.90 8.17
N SER A 75 41.08 -11.49 6.99
CA SER A 75 41.97 -12.65 6.84
C SER A 75 43.43 -12.29 7.06
N THR A 76 43.90 -11.11 6.63
CA THR A 76 45.26 -10.64 6.90
C THR A 76 45.44 -10.32 8.37
N LEU A 77 44.43 -9.71 9.03
CA LEU A 77 44.41 -9.51 10.48
C LEU A 77 44.54 -10.84 11.23
N LEU A 78 43.78 -11.88 10.81
CA LEU A 78 43.86 -13.21 11.39
C LEU A 78 45.23 -13.85 11.20
N LEU A 79 45.83 -13.73 10.00
CA LEU A 79 47.17 -14.22 9.71
C LEU A 79 48.23 -13.52 10.56
N ILE A 80 48.19 -12.18 10.62
CA ILE A 80 49.14 -11.38 11.42
C ILE A 80 49.00 -11.75 12.90
N SER A 81 47.78 -11.80 13.43
CA SER A 81 47.51 -12.21 14.81
C SER A 81 48.03 -13.62 15.12
N GLY A 82 47.83 -14.57 14.19
CA GLY A 82 48.37 -15.92 14.30
C GLY A 82 49.90 -15.96 14.31
N ILE A 83 50.56 -15.23 13.42
CA ILE A 83 52.03 -15.13 13.37
C ILE A 83 52.56 -14.56 14.69
N LEU A 84 51.99 -13.47 15.20
CA LEU A 84 52.43 -12.85 16.46
C LEU A 84 52.27 -13.80 17.67
N ALA A 85 51.22 -14.63 17.67
CA ALA A 85 51.01 -15.61 18.73
C ALA A 85 52.06 -16.75 18.69
N VAL A 86 52.47 -17.20 17.51
CA VAL A 86 53.54 -18.21 17.35
C VAL A 86 54.86 -17.72 17.93
N PHE A 87 55.20 -16.44 17.68
CA PHE A 87 56.40 -15.82 18.24
C PHE A 87 56.29 -15.46 19.74
N LYS A 88 55.17 -15.81 20.40
CA LYS A 88 54.85 -15.44 21.80
C LYS A 88 54.86 -13.92 22.06
N LEU A 89 54.70 -13.08 21.03
CA LEU A 89 54.52 -11.63 21.20
C LEU A 89 53.11 -11.28 21.66
N LEU A 90 52.13 -12.16 21.43
CA LEU A 90 50.73 -11.92 21.74
C LEU A 90 50.11 -13.13 22.44
N SER A 91 49.21 -12.89 23.39
CA SER A 91 48.47 -13.95 24.08
C SER A 91 47.71 -14.80 23.06
N PRO A 92 47.72 -16.14 23.16
CA PRO A 92 46.97 -17.01 22.24
C PRO A 92 45.46 -16.74 22.29
N ILE A 93 44.95 -16.20 23.40
CA ILE A 93 43.55 -15.77 23.53
C ILE A 93 43.21 -14.61 22.60
N ALA A 94 44.19 -13.77 22.24
CA ALA A 94 43.97 -12.64 21.33
C ALA A 94 43.56 -13.08 19.92
N ILE A 95 43.86 -14.32 19.51
CA ILE A 95 43.43 -14.88 18.22
C ILE A 95 41.90 -15.10 18.19
N LEU A 96 41.23 -15.23 19.33
CA LEU A 96 39.76 -15.35 19.34
C LEU A 96 39.07 -14.10 18.75
N LEU A 97 39.68 -12.92 18.87
CA LEU A 97 39.11 -11.68 18.34
C LEU A 97 38.96 -11.73 16.80
N PRO A 98 40.02 -11.93 16.00
CA PRO A 98 39.87 -12.04 14.55
C PRO A 98 39.05 -13.27 14.13
N ILE A 99 39.12 -14.39 14.86
CA ILE A 99 38.28 -15.57 14.59
C ILE A 99 36.80 -15.23 14.73
N SER A 100 36.42 -14.56 15.83
CA SER A 100 35.02 -14.15 16.06
C SER A 100 34.53 -13.18 15.00
N GLY A 101 35.38 -12.24 14.57
CA GLY A 101 35.07 -11.33 13.46
C GLY A 101 34.79 -12.08 12.16
N LEU A 102 35.58 -13.12 11.85
CA LEU A 102 35.40 -13.92 10.63
C LEU A 102 34.08 -14.70 10.66
N ILE A 103 33.71 -15.26 11.81
CA ILE A 103 32.42 -15.94 11.99
C ILE A 103 31.26 -14.98 11.76
N LEU A 104 31.30 -13.78 12.36
CA LEU A 104 30.27 -12.76 12.16
C LEU A 104 30.19 -12.30 10.71
N PHE A 105 31.34 -12.14 10.04
CA PHE A 105 31.40 -11.80 8.63
C PHE A 105 30.71 -12.85 7.76
N VAL A 106 30.93 -14.14 8.00
CA VAL A 106 30.26 -15.21 7.25
C VAL A 106 28.74 -15.17 7.44
N VAL A 107 28.27 -14.96 8.66
CA VAL A 107 26.84 -14.81 8.94
C VAL A 107 26.26 -13.60 8.21
N HIS A 108 26.96 -12.47 8.27
CA HIS A 108 26.56 -11.24 7.58
C HIS A 108 26.50 -11.43 6.07
N VAL A 109 27.52 -12.04 5.46
CA VAL A 109 27.55 -12.36 4.02
C VAL A 109 26.43 -13.32 3.64
N ARG A 110 26.15 -14.34 4.45
CA ARG A 110 25.04 -15.28 4.20
C ARG A 110 23.70 -14.55 4.20
N HIS A 111 23.50 -13.66 5.16
CA HIS A 111 22.29 -12.84 5.22
C HIS A 111 22.16 -11.91 3.99
N GLN A 112 23.25 -11.28 3.56
CA GLN A 112 23.26 -10.45 2.36
C GLN A 112 22.98 -11.25 1.08
N ILE A 113 23.56 -12.45 0.94
CA ILE A 113 23.34 -13.32 -0.22
C ILE A 113 21.85 -13.71 -0.30
N SER A 114 21.25 -14.08 0.83
CA SER A 114 19.81 -14.40 0.86
C SER A 114 18.97 -13.23 0.33
N ALA A 115 19.24 -12.00 0.76
CA ALA A 115 18.54 -10.81 0.24
C ALA A 115 18.74 -10.62 -1.28
N LEU A 116 19.97 -10.77 -1.78
CA LEU A 116 20.26 -10.66 -3.22
C LEU A 116 19.59 -11.76 -4.05
N THR A 117 19.52 -13.00 -3.54
CA THR A 117 18.87 -14.10 -4.27
C THR A 117 17.38 -13.85 -4.50
N HIS A 118 16.71 -13.17 -3.55
CA HIS A 118 15.32 -12.76 -3.72
C HIS A 118 15.18 -11.69 -4.81
N ALA A 119 16.05 -10.68 -4.83
CA ALA A 119 16.03 -9.63 -5.85
C ALA A 119 16.29 -10.20 -7.27
N ALA A 120 17.31 -11.05 -7.42
CA ALA A 120 17.66 -11.66 -8.71
C ALA A 120 16.57 -12.62 -9.23
N ARG A 121 15.87 -13.34 -8.35
CA ARG A 121 14.76 -14.23 -8.75
C ARG A 121 13.58 -13.44 -9.28
N THR A 122 13.21 -12.34 -8.62
CA THR A 122 12.12 -11.46 -9.05
C THR A 122 12.42 -10.86 -10.43
N GLN A 123 13.66 -10.44 -10.66
CA GLN A 123 14.05 -9.88 -11.95
C GLN A 123 13.94 -10.89 -13.10
N ARG A 124 14.45 -12.12 -12.93
CA ARG A 124 14.37 -13.17 -13.97
C ARG A 124 12.93 -13.51 -14.36
N ILE A 125 12.01 -13.44 -13.39
CA ILE A 125 10.58 -13.65 -13.66
C ILE A 125 10.05 -12.51 -14.52
N ILE A 126 10.46 -11.27 -14.26
CA ILE A 126 10.01 -10.10 -15.02
C ILE A 126 10.59 -10.09 -16.43
N SER A 127 11.89 -10.34 -16.60
CA SER A 127 12.53 -10.33 -17.93
C SER A 127 12.08 -11.48 -18.82
N ASN A 128 11.90 -12.70 -18.30
CA ASN A 128 11.34 -13.80 -19.10
C ASN A 128 9.88 -13.56 -19.55
N ASN A 129 9.15 -12.66 -18.87
CA ASN A 129 7.74 -12.39 -19.13
C ASN A 129 7.50 -11.21 -20.08
N SER A 130 8.52 -10.41 -20.44
CA SER A 130 8.36 -9.31 -21.40
C SER A 130 8.15 -9.77 -22.84
N ASP A 131 8.53 -11.01 -23.18
CA ASP A 131 8.48 -11.54 -24.54
C ASP A 131 7.13 -12.21 -24.89
N SER A 132 6.24 -12.44 -23.91
CA SER A 132 4.87 -12.95 -24.15
C SER A 132 3.95 -12.68 -22.95
N PRO A 133 2.79 -12.02 -23.14
CA PRO A 133 1.82 -11.76 -22.07
C PRO A 133 1.13 -13.07 -21.65
N SER A 134 1.81 -13.88 -20.85
CA SER A 134 1.27 -15.13 -20.32
C SER A 134 0.37 -14.82 -19.12
N SER A 135 -0.94 -15.00 -19.30
CA SER A 135 -1.99 -14.75 -18.29
C SER A 135 -1.89 -15.64 -17.03
N THR A 136 -0.87 -16.48 -16.92
CA THR A 136 -0.52 -17.26 -15.74
C THR A 136 0.07 -16.40 -14.62
N ASN A 137 0.63 -15.23 -14.97
CA ASN A 137 1.28 -14.34 -14.00
C ASN A 137 0.34 -13.57 -13.09
N TYR A 138 -0.90 -13.28 -13.52
CA TYR A 138 -1.85 -12.61 -12.63
C TYR A 138 -2.18 -13.49 -11.42
N ALA A 139 -2.28 -14.81 -11.59
CA ALA A 139 -2.52 -15.74 -10.49
C ALA A 139 -1.38 -15.75 -9.47
N GLU A 140 -0.12 -15.76 -9.93
CA GLU A 140 1.04 -15.74 -9.04
C GLU A 140 1.23 -14.38 -8.34
N LEU A 141 1.00 -13.28 -9.06
CA LEU A 141 1.05 -11.92 -8.51
C LEU A 141 -0.06 -11.68 -7.48
N ILE A 142 -1.28 -12.20 -7.74
CA ILE A 142 -2.41 -12.15 -6.80
C ILE A 142 -2.12 -13.04 -5.59
N ASN A 143 -1.54 -14.23 -5.77
CA ASN A 143 -1.18 -15.10 -4.65
C ASN A 143 -0.08 -14.48 -3.80
N ASN A 144 0.95 -13.88 -4.40
CA ASN A 144 2.04 -13.22 -3.67
C ASN A 144 1.58 -11.95 -2.96
N SER A 145 0.70 -11.16 -3.58
CA SER A 145 0.10 -10.00 -2.92
C SER A 145 -0.82 -10.42 -1.78
N LYS A 146 -1.62 -11.48 -1.96
CA LYS A 146 -2.43 -12.11 -0.90
C LYS A 146 -1.57 -12.56 0.28
N ILE A 147 -0.49 -13.31 0.04
CA ILE A 147 0.44 -13.77 1.10
C ILE A 147 1.07 -12.58 1.83
N THR A 148 1.41 -11.51 1.11
CA THR A 148 2.03 -10.31 1.70
C THR A 148 1.04 -9.53 2.56
N VAL A 149 -0.21 -9.41 2.10
CA VAL A 149 -1.31 -8.78 2.84
C VAL A 149 -1.65 -9.61 4.07
N GLU A 150 -1.75 -10.94 3.94
CA GLU A 150 -1.99 -11.87 5.06
C GLU A 150 -0.90 -11.75 6.13
N ARG A 151 0.39 -11.73 5.74
CA ARG A 151 1.50 -11.54 6.68
C ARG A 151 1.40 -10.21 7.43
N ARG A 152 1.08 -9.12 6.73
CA ARG A 152 0.90 -7.78 7.33
C ARG A 152 -0.31 -7.72 8.28
N ILE A 153 -1.40 -8.41 7.94
CA ILE A 153 -2.58 -8.54 8.81
C ILE A 153 -2.21 -9.34 10.06
N GLN A 154 -1.46 -10.43 9.91
CA GLN A 154 -1.04 -11.27 11.01
C GLN A 154 -0.10 -10.53 11.98
N ASP A 155 0.82 -9.73 11.45
CA ASP A 155 1.69 -8.85 12.25
C ASP A 155 0.89 -7.77 12.99
N THR A 156 -0.13 -7.20 12.34
CA THR A 156 -1.05 -6.21 12.95
C THR A 156 -1.91 -6.85 14.06
N SER A 157 -2.42 -8.07 13.82
CA SER A 157 -3.29 -8.79 14.77
C SER A 157 -2.58 -9.29 16.04
N LYS A 158 -1.25 -9.30 16.03
CA LYS A 158 -0.42 -9.69 17.19
C LYS A 158 -0.39 -8.62 18.29
N TYR A 159 -0.74 -7.39 17.95
CA TYR A 159 -1.12 -6.36 18.90
C TYR A 159 -2.64 -6.42 19.07
N GLU A 160 -3.10 -6.82 20.25
CA GLU A 160 -4.52 -6.87 20.60
C GLU A 160 -5.09 -5.43 20.55
N ILE A 161 -5.83 -5.13 19.47
CA ILE A 161 -6.44 -3.82 19.24
C ILE A 161 -7.65 -3.71 20.19
N SER A 162 -7.44 -3.13 21.36
CA SER A 162 -8.52 -2.64 22.21
C SER A 162 -9.14 -1.41 21.54
N ASP A 163 -10.37 -1.52 21.03
CA ASP A 163 -11.38 -0.48 20.73
C ASP A 163 -10.92 0.92 20.23
N GLU A 164 -9.72 1.06 19.67
CA GLU A 164 -9.19 2.34 19.20
C GLU A 164 -9.26 2.39 17.68
N TRP A 165 -10.08 3.32 17.19
CA TRP A 165 -10.42 3.44 15.78
C TRP A 165 -9.21 3.91 14.96
N ILE A 166 -8.59 3.01 14.19
CA ILE A 166 -7.47 3.34 13.31
C ILE A 166 -8.02 3.64 11.90
N PRO A 167 -7.79 4.84 11.32
CA PRO A 167 -8.32 5.27 10.01
C PRO A 167 -7.77 4.52 8.79
N LEU A 168 -7.05 3.41 9.00
CA LEU A 168 -6.53 2.52 7.95
C LEU A 168 -7.10 1.09 8.02
N ALA A 169 -7.82 0.71 9.08
CA ALA A 169 -8.43 -0.61 9.20
C ALA A 169 -9.46 -0.85 8.08
N ASP A 170 -10.32 0.14 7.81
CA ASP A 170 -11.28 0.13 6.70
C ASP A 170 -10.61 -0.06 5.34
N ARG A 171 -9.38 0.45 5.15
CA ARG A 171 -8.63 0.24 3.91
C ARG A 171 -8.12 -1.19 3.80
N VAL A 172 -7.65 -1.79 4.90
CA VAL A 172 -7.13 -3.17 4.90
C VAL A 172 -8.26 -4.16 4.66
N GLU A 173 -9.41 -3.95 5.31
CA GLU A 173 -10.61 -4.77 5.11
C GLU A 173 -11.12 -4.64 3.67
N LYS A 174 -11.24 -3.39 3.16
CA LYS A 174 -11.63 -3.13 1.76
C LYS A 174 -10.68 -3.78 0.75
N ILE A 175 -9.37 -3.69 0.96
CA ILE A 175 -8.37 -4.34 0.09
C ILE A 175 -8.54 -5.87 0.11
N SER A 176 -8.80 -6.46 1.28
CA SER A 176 -9.02 -7.91 1.41
C SER A 176 -10.28 -8.37 0.67
N GLN A 177 -11.36 -7.58 0.74
CA GLN A 177 -12.59 -7.84 0.00
C GLN A 177 -12.42 -7.67 -1.51
N GLU A 178 -11.74 -6.61 -1.96
CA GLU A 178 -11.48 -6.37 -3.39
C GLU A 178 -10.58 -7.44 -4.02
N LEU A 179 -9.59 -7.96 -3.28
CA LEU A 179 -8.74 -9.06 -3.76
C LEU A 179 -9.49 -10.38 -3.94
N SER A 180 -10.54 -10.62 -3.13
CA SER A 180 -11.32 -11.86 -3.18
C SER A 180 -12.21 -11.99 -4.43
N GLY A 181 -12.42 -10.90 -5.16
CA GLY A 181 -13.28 -10.85 -6.36
C GLY A 181 -12.64 -11.34 -7.66
N ILE A 182 -11.33 -11.65 -7.66
CA ILE A 182 -10.62 -12.01 -8.89
C ILE A 182 -10.73 -13.52 -9.12
N THR A 183 -11.81 -13.95 -9.77
CA THR A 183 -11.99 -15.36 -10.18
C THR A 183 -11.13 -15.63 -11.41
N LEU A 184 -10.16 -16.53 -11.28
CA LEU A 184 -9.32 -17.01 -12.39
C LEU A 184 -10.14 -17.94 -13.28
N LEU A 185 -10.57 -17.49 -14.46
CA LEU A 185 -11.25 -18.36 -15.42
C LEU A 185 -10.24 -19.31 -16.09
N PRO A 186 -10.57 -20.61 -16.26
CA PRO A 186 -9.71 -21.58 -16.93
C PRO A 186 -9.50 -21.22 -18.41
N LYS A 187 -8.34 -21.60 -18.95
CA LYS A 187 -7.97 -21.40 -20.36
C LYS A 187 -9.00 -22.09 -21.27
N GLY A 188 -9.71 -21.31 -22.08
CA GLY A 188 -10.78 -21.78 -22.98
C GLY A 188 -12.03 -20.88 -22.96
N SER A 189 -12.30 -20.18 -21.86
CA SER A 189 -13.40 -19.20 -21.78
C SER A 189 -13.21 -17.96 -22.66
N SER A 190 -12.00 -17.75 -23.19
CA SER A 190 -11.72 -16.72 -24.19
C SER A 190 -12.36 -17.01 -25.54
N GLN A 191 -12.60 -18.28 -25.90
CA GLN A 191 -13.30 -18.63 -27.15
C GLN A 191 -14.78 -18.20 -27.09
N THR A 192 -15.39 -18.24 -25.90
CA THR A 192 -16.74 -17.71 -25.67
C THR A 192 -16.79 -16.18 -25.78
N ARG A 193 -15.66 -15.49 -25.58
CA ARG A 193 -15.54 -14.02 -25.64
C ARG A 193 -15.35 -13.47 -27.05
N GLU A 194 -14.89 -14.30 -27.99
CA GLU A 194 -14.84 -14.00 -29.43
C GLU A 194 -16.25 -13.99 -30.06
N THR A 195 -17.24 -14.59 -29.38
CA THR A 195 -18.64 -14.53 -29.81
C THR A 195 -19.36 -13.49 -28.98
N TRP A 196 -19.84 -12.43 -29.63
CA TRP A 196 -20.69 -11.45 -28.98
C TRP A 196 -22.00 -12.13 -28.54
N GLU A 197 -22.23 -12.21 -27.22
CA GLU A 197 -23.46 -12.73 -26.63
C GLU A 197 -24.29 -11.56 -26.11
N PRO A 198 -25.49 -11.28 -26.68
CA PRO A 198 -26.31 -10.16 -26.24
C PRO A 198 -26.81 -10.39 -24.82
N GLN A 199 -26.54 -9.44 -23.93
CA GLN A 199 -27.13 -9.43 -22.60
C GLN A 199 -28.61 -9.03 -22.71
N ASN A 200 -29.51 -9.86 -22.18
CA ASN A 200 -30.94 -9.55 -22.17
C ASN A 200 -31.21 -8.42 -21.16
N VAL A 201 -31.65 -7.26 -21.67
CA VAL A 201 -32.02 -6.10 -20.84
C VAL A 201 -33.50 -6.22 -20.50
N PRO A 202 -33.92 -6.04 -19.22
CA PRO A 202 -35.34 -6.07 -18.87
C PRO A 202 -36.09 -4.93 -19.58
N LEU A 203 -37.36 -5.18 -19.88
CA LEU A 203 -38.25 -4.19 -20.48
C LEU A 203 -38.36 -2.95 -19.58
N PRO A 204 -38.31 -1.72 -20.12
CA PRO A 204 -38.49 -0.53 -19.33
C PRO A 204 -39.90 -0.48 -18.74
N THR A 205 -40.03 0.07 -17.53
CA THR A 205 -41.28 0.10 -16.74
C THR A 205 -42.46 0.71 -17.48
N TYR A 206 -42.23 1.65 -18.40
CA TYR A 206 -43.29 2.28 -19.19
C TYR A 206 -43.99 1.34 -20.19
N VAL A 207 -43.39 0.18 -20.49
CA VAL A 207 -44.02 -0.84 -21.36
C VAL A 207 -45.07 -1.64 -20.59
N SER A 208 -44.85 -1.90 -19.31
CA SER A 208 -45.80 -2.62 -18.45
C SER A 208 -46.73 -1.71 -17.66
N ALA A 209 -46.43 -0.42 -17.57
CA ALA A 209 -47.25 0.55 -16.85
C ALA A 209 -48.66 0.67 -17.49
N PRO A 210 -49.73 0.72 -16.69
CA PRO A 210 -51.08 0.95 -17.22
C PRO A 210 -51.15 2.30 -17.94
N LYS A 211 -51.82 2.33 -19.09
CA LYS A 211 -52.05 3.56 -19.84
C LYS A 211 -52.72 4.60 -18.95
N ALA A 212 -52.16 5.81 -18.91
CA ALA A 212 -52.74 6.92 -18.16
C ALA A 212 -54.21 7.12 -18.56
N ILE A 213 -55.10 7.07 -17.56
CA ILE A 213 -56.53 7.29 -17.74
C ILE A 213 -56.73 8.80 -17.88
N THR A 214 -57.12 9.26 -19.05
CA THR A 214 -57.54 10.66 -19.22
C THR A 214 -58.95 10.81 -18.68
N PRO A 215 -59.18 11.63 -17.63
CA PRO A 215 -60.52 11.82 -17.10
C PRO A 215 -61.38 12.54 -18.15
N LYS A 216 -62.40 11.85 -18.68
CA LYS A 216 -63.39 12.48 -19.55
C LYS A 216 -64.40 13.22 -18.68
N ARG A 217 -64.16 14.50 -18.41
CA ARG A 217 -65.11 15.36 -17.68
C ARG A 217 -66.24 15.79 -18.61
N ILE A 218 -67.48 15.51 -18.22
CA ILE A 218 -68.67 16.07 -18.85
C ILE A 218 -68.94 17.40 -18.14
N ILE A 219 -68.91 18.49 -18.88
CA ILE A 219 -69.18 19.84 -18.35
C ILE A 219 -70.69 20.03 -18.45
N ASP A 220 -71.36 20.25 -17.32
CA ASP A 220 -72.75 20.68 -17.32
C ASP A 220 -72.81 22.21 -17.44
N LEU A 221 -73.23 22.71 -18.60
CA LEU A 221 -73.36 24.14 -18.88
C LEU A 221 -74.71 24.72 -18.43
N THR A 222 -75.60 23.92 -17.83
CA THR A 222 -76.97 24.35 -17.50
C THR A 222 -77.05 25.21 -16.23
N ILE A 223 -76.01 25.18 -15.39
CA ILE A 223 -75.94 25.95 -14.14
C ILE A 223 -74.83 27.01 -14.28
N PRO A 224 -75.17 28.31 -14.34
CA PRO A 224 -74.16 29.37 -14.41
C PRO A 224 -73.33 29.39 -13.12
N GLY A 225 -72.00 29.41 -13.25
CA GLY A 225 -71.06 29.47 -12.12
C GLY A 225 -70.60 28.11 -11.55
N ALA A 226 -71.30 27.00 -11.84
CA ALA A 226 -70.92 25.68 -11.35
C ALA A 226 -69.51 25.24 -11.82
N TRP A 227 -69.15 25.56 -13.07
CA TRP A 227 -67.83 25.27 -13.61
C TRP A 227 -66.70 26.03 -12.89
N SER A 228 -66.89 27.31 -12.57
CA SER A 228 -65.87 28.14 -11.92
C SER A 228 -65.64 27.71 -10.47
N GLU A 229 -66.71 27.44 -9.71
CA GLU A 229 -66.60 26.99 -8.31
C GLU A 229 -65.89 25.64 -8.20
N GLU A 230 -66.20 24.72 -9.12
CA GLU A 230 -65.62 23.40 -9.11
C GLU A 230 -64.16 23.41 -9.59
N GLN A 231 -63.81 24.32 -10.51
CA GLN A 231 -62.43 24.55 -10.91
C GLN A 231 -61.61 25.19 -9.78
N GLU A 232 -62.19 26.08 -9.00
CA GLU A 232 -61.56 26.71 -7.84
C GLU A 232 -61.34 25.70 -6.70
N LYS A 233 -62.34 24.84 -6.41
CA LYS A 233 -62.19 23.73 -5.46
C LYS A 233 -61.12 22.72 -5.90
N LEU A 234 -61.08 22.38 -7.19
CA LEU A 234 -60.09 21.44 -7.70
C LEU A 234 -58.67 22.03 -7.63
N ARG A 235 -58.54 23.32 -7.92
CA ARG A 235 -57.25 24.05 -7.80
C ARG A 235 -56.80 24.13 -6.36
N ALA A 236 -57.69 24.44 -5.43
CA ALA A 236 -57.41 24.44 -3.98
C ALA A 236 -57.00 23.04 -3.47
N ALA A 237 -57.66 21.97 -3.94
CA ALA A 237 -57.29 20.61 -3.57
C ALA A 237 -55.94 20.19 -4.18
N LEU A 238 -55.65 20.62 -5.41
CA LEU A 238 -54.38 20.36 -6.06
C LEU A 238 -53.25 21.13 -5.39
N ASP A 239 -53.46 22.38 -5.00
CA ASP A 239 -52.49 23.20 -4.27
C ASP A 239 -52.24 22.69 -2.84
N ALA A 240 -53.19 21.96 -2.24
CA ALA A 240 -53.02 21.30 -0.94
C ALA A 240 -52.21 19.99 -1.00
N VAL A 241 -52.21 19.31 -2.16
CA VAL A 241 -51.51 18.01 -2.35
C VAL A 241 -50.21 18.17 -3.13
N ALA A 242 -50.14 19.16 -4.01
CA ALA A 242 -48.93 19.45 -4.77
C ALA A 242 -47.90 20.09 -3.82
N PRO A 243 -46.68 19.53 -3.73
CA PRO A 243 -45.61 20.17 -2.99
C PRO A 243 -45.37 21.56 -3.59
N THR A 244 -45.29 22.57 -2.72
CA THR A 244 -45.04 23.95 -3.15
C THR A 244 -43.68 24.01 -3.83
N ARG A 245 -43.53 24.83 -4.88
CA ARG A 245 -42.32 24.86 -5.73
C ARG A 245 -41.01 25.09 -4.95
N ASP A 246 -41.10 25.67 -3.76
CA ASP A 246 -39.98 25.94 -2.86
C ASP A 246 -39.60 24.73 -1.98
N GLN A 247 -40.50 23.76 -1.75
CA GLN A 247 -40.25 22.53 -0.96
C GLN A 247 -39.47 21.46 -1.73
N ILE A 248 -39.28 21.63 -3.04
CA ILE A 248 -38.65 20.63 -3.91
C ILE A 248 -37.11 20.65 -3.72
N PHE A 249 -36.57 21.76 -3.20
CA PHE A 249 -35.14 21.95 -2.94
C PHE A 249 -34.90 22.76 -1.65
N ASP A 250 -35.23 22.19 -0.49
CA ASP A 250 -34.96 22.82 0.82
C ASP A 250 -33.46 22.81 1.13
N GLN A 251 -32.74 23.84 0.66
CA GLN A 251 -31.34 24.10 1.01
C GLN A 251 -31.15 24.23 2.52
N GLU A 252 -32.13 24.78 3.24
CA GLU A 252 -32.07 24.93 4.71
C GLU A 252 -32.06 23.58 5.44
N LEU A 253 -32.79 22.58 4.97
CA LEU A 253 -32.81 21.24 5.58
C LEU A 253 -31.48 20.52 5.31
N ALA A 254 -30.92 20.70 4.11
CA ALA A 254 -29.59 20.21 3.77
C ALA A 254 -28.49 20.89 4.60
N ASP A 255 -28.59 22.21 4.83
CA ASP A 255 -27.64 22.97 5.63
C ASP A 255 -27.71 22.60 7.13
N GLN A 256 -28.92 22.40 7.67
CA GLN A 256 -29.11 21.91 9.04
C GLN A 256 -28.54 20.48 9.22
N ALA A 257 -28.73 19.60 8.24
CA ALA A 257 -28.12 18.27 8.27
C ALA A 257 -26.59 18.34 8.20
N ALA A 258 -26.04 19.26 7.40
CA ALA A 258 -24.61 19.50 7.33
C ALA A 258 -24.05 20.09 8.64
N GLU A 259 -24.77 20.99 9.30
CA GLU A 259 -24.41 21.52 10.61
C GLU A 259 -24.49 20.47 11.72
N ALA A 260 -25.51 19.61 11.72
CA ALA A 260 -25.61 18.49 12.65
C ALA A 260 -24.43 17.51 12.51
N LEU A 261 -23.96 17.27 11.28
CA LEU A 261 -22.76 16.48 11.02
C LEU A 261 -21.48 17.17 11.53
N ARG A 262 -21.37 18.50 11.38
CA ARG A 262 -20.24 19.28 11.91
C ARG A 262 -20.22 19.29 13.44
N ALA A 263 -21.39 19.45 14.07
CA ALA A 263 -21.52 19.45 15.52
C ALA A 263 -21.14 18.08 16.13
N ASN A 264 -21.58 16.97 15.53
CA ASN A 264 -21.15 15.63 15.96
C ASN A 264 -19.64 15.40 15.79
N ARG A 265 -19.04 15.96 14.74
CA ARG A 265 -17.58 15.87 14.55
C ARG A 265 -16.81 16.66 15.61
N ALA A 266 -17.29 17.83 16.00
CA ALA A 266 -16.66 18.67 17.02
C ALA A 266 -16.84 18.14 18.45
N ALA A 267 -17.85 17.30 18.71
CA ALA A 267 -18.08 16.68 20.02
C ALA A 267 -17.19 15.44 20.29
N ASN A 268 -16.50 14.93 19.26
CA ASN A 268 -15.57 13.79 19.33
C ASN A 268 -14.09 14.23 19.31
N GLU A 269 -13.80 15.52 19.47
CA GLU A 269 -12.48 16.07 19.86
C GLU A 269 -12.48 16.43 21.35
#